data_AF-A0A0W1DQG2-F1
#
_entry.id   AF-A0A0W1DQG2-F1
#
_cell.length_a   1.000
_cell.length_b   1.000
_cell.length_c   1.000
_cell.angle_alpha   90.00
_cell.angle_beta   90.00
_cell.angle_gamma   90.00
#
_symmetry.space_group_name_H-M   'P 1'
#
loop_
_entity.id
_entity.type
_entity.pdbx_description
1 polymer ?
#
loop_
_entity_poly.entity_id
_entity_poly.type
_entity_poly.pdbx_seq_one_letter_code
_entity_poly.pdbx_strand_id
1 'polypeptide(L)'
;MPELTSIGLRHALSVPLLAALVLLSGCATAPRPAASSAPVSSGQAIDMITGLLDRGDAAGARKLIKTSLKRDPGNPSLALLSDSVTRDPVELLGPKSYPYTVKPGETLATIAERRLGNRLLTYQLARYNGIDVPTQISAGQILRIPGSPPQAAPTPAPKAAPQASPKPARALPVRPSAPAAAAPANPAVVRQLRTRGLAELNRGQAARAVQLLRQASSLDPGNGAIKADLARAERIAATVRARK
;
A
#
# COMPACT_ATOMS: atom_id res chain seq x y z
N MET A 1 1.38 -57.33 -55.32
CA MET A 1 1.55 -57.31 -56.79
C MET A 1 1.26 -55.88 -57.24
N PRO A 2 2.11 -55.33 -58.14
CA PRO A 2 2.70 -53.99 -58.11
C PRO A 2 1.88 -52.95 -58.89
N GLU A 3 2.18 -51.65 -58.83
CA GLU A 3 2.98 -50.88 -59.83
C GLU A 3 3.39 -49.54 -59.17
N LEU A 4 4.67 -49.26 -58.91
CA LEU A 4 5.67 -48.61 -59.79
C LEU A 4 5.22 -47.24 -60.34
N THR A 5 5.68 -46.14 -59.75
CA THR A 5 6.83 -45.32 -60.21
C THR A 5 6.51 -44.41 -61.40
N SER A 6 6.55 -43.09 -61.20
CA SER A 6 7.10 -42.21 -62.24
C SER A 6 7.69 -40.93 -61.64
N ILE A 7 9.01 -40.83 -61.79
CA ILE A 7 9.88 -39.70 -61.51
C ILE A 7 9.93 -38.86 -62.79
N GLY A 8 9.63 -37.56 -62.69
CA GLY A 8 9.79 -36.59 -63.77
C GLY A 8 10.71 -35.44 -63.35
N LEU A 9 12.02 -35.63 -63.52
CA LEU A 9 13.08 -34.64 -63.34
C LEU A 9 13.61 -34.20 -64.71
N ARG A 10 13.29 -32.99 -65.21
CA ARG A 10 14.00 -32.28 -66.31
C ARG A 10 13.75 -30.77 -66.18
N HIS A 11 14.69 -30.00 -65.64
CA HIS A 11 15.85 -29.37 -66.28
C HIS A 11 15.59 -27.95 -66.87
N ALA A 12 16.39 -27.02 -66.34
CA ALA A 12 17.11 -25.96 -67.04
C ALA A 12 16.39 -24.65 -67.46
N LEU A 13 16.85 -23.59 -66.77
CA LEU A 13 17.32 -22.29 -67.28
C LEU A 13 16.55 -21.60 -68.42
N SER A 14 16.09 -20.37 -68.15
CA SER A 14 16.43 -19.20 -68.97
C SER A 14 15.99 -17.88 -68.29
N VAL A 15 16.98 -17.09 -67.89
CA VAL A 15 16.89 -15.63 -67.62
C VAL A 15 17.02 -14.95 -68.98
N PRO A 16 16.17 -13.97 -69.37
CA PRO A 16 16.45 -12.57 -69.03
C PRO A 16 15.19 -11.68 -68.88
N LEU A 17 15.33 -10.48 -68.32
CA LEU A 17 14.99 -9.21 -68.99
C LEU A 17 14.95 -8.03 -67.98
N LEU A 18 15.84 -7.08 -68.23
CA LEU A 18 15.74 -5.62 -68.12
C LEU A 18 14.95 -4.93 -66.99
N ALA A 19 15.63 -3.92 -66.45
CA ALA A 19 15.22 -2.95 -65.46
C ALA A 19 13.95 -2.15 -65.78
N ALA A 20 13.18 -1.82 -64.73
CA ALA A 20 12.39 -0.60 -64.66
C ALA A 20 12.28 -0.12 -63.21
N LEU A 21 12.91 1.02 -62.95
CA LEU A 21 12.81 1.82 -61.73
C LEU A 21 11.40 2.41 -61.65
N VAL A 22 10.63 2.05 -60.62
CA VAL A 22 9.42 2.78 -60.23
C VAL A 22 9.50 3.08 -58.73
N LEU A 23 9.80 4.33 -58.41
CA LEU A 23 9.67 4.90 -57.07
C LEU A 23 8.18 5.12 -56.79
N LEU A 24 7.51 4.14 -56.18
CA LEU A 24 6.23 4.39 -55.52
C LEU A 24 6.50 4.76 -54.06
N SER A 25 6.34 6.05 -53.75
CA SER A 25 6.07 6.53 -52.39
C SER A 25 4.74 5.95 -51.92
N GLY A 26 4.79 4.72 -51.39
CA GLY A 26 3.72 4.18 -50.57
C GLY A 26 3.95 4.61 -49.13
N CYS A 27 3.15 5.55 -48.63
CA CYS A 27 2.96 5.71 -47.20
C CYS A 27 2.34 4.41 -46.67
N ALA A 28 3.18 3.45 -46.30
CA ALA A 28 2.76 2.29 -45.54
C ALA A 28 2.37 2.79 -44.15
N THR A 29 1.08 3.09 -43.96
CA THR A 29 0.46 2.96 -42.65
C THR A 29 0.73 1.54 -42.21
N ALA A 30 1.74 1.37 -41.36
CA ALA A 30 1.96 0.11 -40.68
C ALA A 30 0.68 -0.19 -39.88
N PRO A 31 0.12 -1.41 -39.94
CA PRO A 31 -0.95 -1.78 -39.04
C PRO A 31 -0.42 -1.63 -37.62
N ARG A 32 -0.94 -0.62 -36.91
CA ARG A 32 -0.68 -0.42 -35.48
C ARG A 32 -0.92 -1.76 -34.80
N PRO A 33 0.05 -2.35 -34.07
CA PRO A 33 -0.20 -3.61 -33.39
C PRO A 33 -1.42 -3.37 -32.49
N ALA A 34 -2.50 -4.09 -32.76
CA ALA A 34 -3.68 -4.07 -31.91
C ALA A 34 -3.16 -4.34 -30.50
N ALA A 35 -3.38 -3.38 -29.59
CA ALA A 35 -2.97 -3.51 -28.21
C ALA A 35 -3.61 -4.79 -27.67
N SER A 36 -2.79 -5.83 -27.52
CA SER A 36 -3.24 -7.13 -27.02
C SER A 36 -3.77 -6.89 -25.62
N SER A 37 -5.09 -7.00 -25.45
CA SER A 37 -5.73 -7.00 -24.13
C SER A 37 -5.33 -8.30 -23.44
N ALA A 38 -4.13 -8.33 -22.86
CA ALA A 38 -3.65 -9.47 -22.10
C ALA A 38 -4.68 -9.80 -21.00
N PRO A 39 -4.94 -11.09 -20.74
CA PRO A 39 -5.86 -11.48 -19.68
C PRO A 39 -5.39 -10.92 -18.34
N VAL A 40 -6.34 -10.43 -17.53
CA VAL A 40 -6.09 -9.88 -16.19
C VAL A 40 -5.32 -10.90 -15.34
N SER A 41 -4.17 -10.48 -14.80
CA SER A 41 -3.35 -11.33 -13.94
C SER A 41 -3.99 -11.52 -12.55
N SER A 42 -3.62 -12.58 -11.82
CA SER A 42 -4.12 -12.80 -10.45
C SER A 42 -3.78 -11.62 -9.52
N GLY A 43 -2.59 -11.01 -9.67
CA GLY A 43 -2.21 -9.80 -8.93
C GLY A 43 -3.13 -8.61 -9.20
N GLN A 44 -3.39 -8.31 -10.48
CA GLN A 44 -4.33 -7.25 -10.87
C GLN A 44 -5.75 -7.52 -10.36
N ALA A 45 -6.17 -8.78 -10.38
CA ALA A 45 -7.47 -9.16 -9.83
C ALA A 45 -7.54 -8.92 -8.32
N ILE A 46 -6.49 -9.27 -7.57
CA ILE A 46 -6.40 -9.03 -6.11
C ILE A 46 -6.45 -7.52 -5.81
N ASP A 47 -5.77 -6.69 -6.57
CA ASP A 47 -5.81 -5.23 -6.41
C ASP A 47 -7.23 -4.68 -6.63
N MET A 48 -7.91 -5.14 -7.69
CA MET A 48 -9.30 -4.77 -7.96
C MET A 48 -10.26 -5.25 -6.86
N ILE A 49 -10.10 -6.48 -6.37
CA ILE A 49 -10.88 -7.03 -5.26
C ILE A 49 -10.68 -6.18 -3.99
N THR A 50 -9.43 -5.87 -3.65
CA THR A 50 -9.10 -5.04 -2.48
C THR A 50 -9.74 -3.66 -2.58
N GLY A 51 -9.67 -3.03 -3.75
CA GLY A 51 -10.33 -1.73 -3.99
C GLY A 51 -11.86 -1.77 -3.91
N LEU A 52 -12.51 -2.92 -4.19
CA LEU A 52 -13.95 -3.10 -3.95
C LEU A 52 -14.24 -3.22 -2.45
N LEU A 53 -13.47 -4.04 -1.74
CA LEU A 53 -13.61 -4.23 -0.29
C LEU A 53 -13.37 -2.95 0.51
N ASP A 54 -12.39 -2.13 0.12
CA ASP A 54 -12.08 -0.85 0.77
C ASP A 54 -13.23 0.17 0.69
N ARG A 55 -14.13 0.01 -0.30
CA ARG A 55 -15.34 0.80 -0.51
C ARG A 55 -16.59 0.16 0.10
N GLY A 56 -16.46 -1.02 0.74
CA GLY A 56 -17.58 -1.79 1.27
C GLY A 56 -18.34 -2.62 0.22
N ASP A 57 -17.88 -2.69 -1.03
CA ASP A 57 -18.53 -3.47 -2.10
C ASP A 57 -18.15 -4.97 -2.01
N ALA A 58 -18.71 -5.62 -1.00
CA ALA A 58 -18.52 -7.06 -0.77
C ALA A 58 -19.12 -7.91 -1.91
N ALA A 59 -20.22 -7.45 -2.53
CA ALA A 59 -20.91 -8.18 -3.59
C ALA A 59 -20.07 -8.22 -4.88
N GLY A 60 -19.55 -7.06 -5.30
CA GLY A 60 -18.63 -6.97 -6.42
C GLY A 60 -17.36 -7.76 -6.18
N ALA A 61 -16.77 -7.64 -4.98
CA ALA A 61 -15.58 -8.40 -4.59
C ALA A 61 -15.81 -9.92 -4.69
N ARG A 62 -16.93 -10.44 -4.16
CA ARG A 62 -17.29 -11.87 -4.23
C ARG A 62 -17.40 -12.38 -5.67
N LYS A 63 -18.03 -11.60 -6.57
CA LYS A 63 -18.14 -11.97 -7.99
C LYS A 63 -16.77 -12.06 -8.65
N LEU A 64 -15.90 -11.10 -8.37
CA LEU A 64 -14.56 -11.06 -8.92
C LEU A 64 -13.67 -12.17 -8.34
N ILE A 65 -13.72 -12.42 -7.04
CA ILE A 65 -13.04 -13.56 -6.37
C ILE A 65 -13.44 -14.89 -7.02
N LYS A 66 -14.75 -15.14 -7.18
CA LYS A 66 -15.26 -16.37 -7.82
C LYS A 66 -14.72 -16.55 -9.23
N THR A 67 -14.65 -15.46 -10.00
CA THR A 67 -14.14 -15.50 -11.37
C THR A 67 -12.64 -15.76 -11.40
N SER A 68 -11.88 -15.14 -10.50
CA SER A 68 -10.43 -15.30 -10.40
C SER A 68 -10.02 -16.69 -9.92
N LEU A 69 -10.72 -17.26 -8.94
CA LEU A 69 -10.46 -18.63 -8.44
C LEU A 69 -10.72 -19.71 -9.50
N LYS A 70 -11.62 -19.49 -10.47
CA LYS A 70 -11.80 -20.41 -11.59
C LYS A 70 -10.56 -20.50 -12.49
N ARG A 71 -9.80 -19.41 -12.58
CA ARG A 71 -8.56 -19.34 -13.37
C ARG A 71 -7.36 -19.83 -12.58
N ASP A 72 -7.30 -19.49 -11.30
CA ASP A 72 -6.16 -19.75 -10.42
C ASP A 72 -6.65 -20.28 -9.06
N PRO A 73 -7.12 -21.55 -9.00
CA PRO A 73 -7.70 -22.13 -7.79
C PRO A 73 -6.68 -22.37 -6.67
N GLY A 74 -5.38 -22.43 -7.01
CA GLY A 74 -4.30 -22.63 -6.05
C GLY A 74 -3.79 -21.33 -5.40
N ASN A 75 -4.40 -20.18 -5.71
CA ASN A 75 -3.91 -18.90 -5.22
C ASN A 75 -4.30 -18.66 -3.74
N PRO A 76 -3.34 -18.61 -2.80
CA PRO A 76 -3.65 -18.46 -1.38
C PRO A 76 -4.29 -17.10 -1.04
N SER A 77 -3.94 -16.04 -1.78
CA SER A 77 -4.50 -14.71 -1.57
C SER A 77 -5.98 -14.64 -1.97
N LEU A 78 -6.35 -15.28 -3.09
CA LEU A 78 -7.75 -15.35 -3.51
C LEU A 78 -8.59 -16.22 -2.57
N ALA A 79 -8.03 -17.32 -2.06
CA ALA A 79 -8.68 -18.16 -1.06
C ALA A 79 -8.93 -17.38 0.25
N LEU A 80 -7.92 -16.67 0.76
CA LEU A 80 -8.06 -15.84 1.95
C LEU A 80 -9.08 -14.71 1.78
N LEU A 81 -9.10 -14.06 0.61
CA LEU A 81 -10.11 -13.04 0.32
C LEU A 81 -11.52 -13.63 0.23
N SER A 82 -11.67 -14.84 -0.31
CA SER A 82 -12.93 -15.59 -0.30
C SER A 82 -13.41 -15.88 1.12
N ASP A 83 -12.52 -16.36 1.98
CA ASP A 83 -12.84 -16.59 3.39
C ASP A 83 -13.23 -15.29 4.08
N SER A 84 -12.48 -14.21 3.83
CA SER A 84 -12.73 -12.89 4.42
C SER A 84 -14.11 -12.31 4.11
N VAL A 85 -14.66 -12.65 2.95
CA VAL A 85 -15.99 -12.19 2.53
C VAL A 85 -17.12 -13.16 2.88
N THR A 86 -16.85 -14.43 3.15
CA THR A 86 -17.89 -15.45 3.33
C THR A 86 -18.06 -15.91 4.78
N ARG A 87 -16.96 -16.06 5.52
CA ARG A 87 -16.98 -16.62 6.87
C ARG A 87 -17.21 -15.55 7.94
N ASP A 88 -17.45 -15.99 9.16
CA ASP A 88 -17.55 -15.11 10.31
C ASP A 88 -16.16 -14.57 10.73
N PRO A 89 -16.01 -13.25 11.01
CA PRO A 89 -14.77 -12.66 11.49
C PRO A 89 -14.17 -13.31 12.72
N VAL A 90 -15.01 -13.68 13.69
CA VAL A 90 -14.59 -14.19 14.99
C VAL A 90 -14.15 -15.64 14.87
N GLU A 91 -14.80 -16.42 14.01
CA GLU A 91 -14.35 -17.77 13.68
C GLU A 91 -12.96 -17.78 13.01
N LEU A 92 -12.71 -16.83 12.08
CA LEU A 92 -11.45 -16.77 11.34
C LEU A 92 -10.28 -16.21 12.14
N LEU A 93 -10.49 -15.13 12.89
CA LEU A 93 -9.42 -14.43 13.61
C LEU A 93 -9.34 -14.82 15.10
N GLY A 94 -10.35 -15.54 15.59
CA GLY A 94 -10.46 -15.98 16.96
C GLY A 94 -11.26 -15.04 17.87
N PRO A 95 -11.81 -15.57 18.98
CA PRO A 95 -12.63 -14.81 19.92
C PRO A 95 -11.83 -13.87 20.82
N LYS A 96 -10.53 -14.14 21.01
CA LYS A 96 -9.65 -13.32 21.85
C LYS A 96 -9.23 -12.06 21.11
N SER A 97 -9.31 -10.92 21.77
CA SER A 97 -8.85 -9.63 21.24
C SER A 97 -8.34 -8.72 22.34
N TYR A 98 -7.52 -7.74 21.99
CA TYR A 98 -7.09 -6.65 22.85
C TYR A 98 -7.48 -5.28 22.24
N PRO A 99 -7.70 -4.25 23.07
CA PRO A 99 -8.01 -2.91 22.58
C PRO A 99 -6.76 -2.25 21.97
N TYR A 100 -6.96 -1.54 20.86
CA TYR A 100 -5.94 -0.76 20.18
C TYR A 100 -6.48 0.60 19.77
N THR A 101 -5.82 1.66 20.20
CA THR A 101 -6.14 3.03 19.77
C THR A 101 -5.44 3.33 18.45
N VAL A 102 -6.23 3.63 17.42
CA VAL A 102 -5.75 4.02 16.10
C VAL A 102 -4.88 5.27 16.21
N LYS A 103 -3.66 5.20 15.69
CA LYS A 103 -2.74 6.35 15.71
C LYS A 103 -3.01 7.27 14.52
N PRO A 104 -2.71 8.57 14.64
CA PRO A 104 -2.80 9.49 13.51
C PRO A 104 -2.01 9.00 12.29
N GLY A 105 -2.69 8.93 11.14
CA GLY A 105 -2.11 8.46 9.87
C GLY A 105 -2.08 6.94 9.69
N GLU A 106 -2.57 6.15 10.64
CA GLU A 106 -2.79 4.72 10.41
C GLU A 106 -4.05 4.49 9.59
N THR A 107 -3.97 3.49 8.71
CA THR A 107 -5.11 2.92 8.00
C THR A 107 -5.39 1.53 8.53
N LEU A 108 -6.61 1.03 8.35
CA LEU A 108 -6.95 -0.31 8.79
C LEU A 108 -6.06 -1.36 8.13
N ALA A 109 -5.65 -1.12 6.88
CA ALA A 109 -4.70 -1.96 6.16
C ALA A 109 -3.32 -2.02 6.80
N THR A 110 -2.77 -0.88 7.21
CA THR A 110 -1.49 -0.85 7.93
C THR A 110 -1.60 -1.48 9.32
N ILE A 111 -2.77 -1.43 9.96
CA ILE A 111 -3.00 -2.08 11.25
C ILE A 111 -3.08 -3.59 11.06
N ALA A 112 -3.83 -4.09 10.07
CA ALA A 112 -3.92 -5.51 9.76
C ALA A 112 -2.53 -6.09 9.42
N GLU A 113 -1.76 -5.41 8.59
CA GLU A 113 -0.37 -5.81 8.27
C GLU A 113 0.50 -5.90 9.53
N ARG A 114 0.47 -4.88 10.39
CA ARG A 114 1.33 -4.81 11.58
C ARG A 114 0.91 -5.73 12.72
N ARG A 115 -0.39 -6.02 12.84
CA ARG A 115 -0.95 -6.74 14.00
C ARG A 115 -1.34 -8.17 13.69
N LEU A 116 -1.78 -8.43 12.46
CA LEU A 116 -2.18 -9.76 11.99
C LEU A 116 -1.14 -10.35 11.03
N GLY A 117 -0.10 -9.60 10.65
CA GLY A 117 0.95 -10.05 9.74
C GLY A 117 0.53 -10.10 8.27
N ASN A 118 -0.73 -9.78 7.95
CA ASN A 118 -1.24 -9.84 6.59
C ASN A 118 -2.20 -8.69 6.30
N ARG A 119 -1.84 -7.87 5.31
CA ARG A 119 -2.64 -6.74 4.84
C ARG A 119 -3.99 -7.16 4.22
N LEU A 120 -4.09 -8.34 3.63
CA LEU A 120 -5.35 -8.82 3.02
C LEU A 120 -6.45 -9.08 4.06
N LEU A 121 -6.11 -9.17 5.35
CA LEU A 121 -7.09 -9.29 6.44
C LEU A 121 -7.76 -7.96 6.81
N THR A 122 -7.50 -6.87 6.07
CA THR A 122 -8.10 -5.54 6.31
C THR A 122 -9.62 -5.59 6.41
N TYR A 123 -10.27 -6.18 5.39
CA TYR A 123 -11.73 -6.27 5.35
C TYR A 123 -12.26 -7.14 6.49
N GLN A 124 -11.53 -8.20 6.83
CA GLN A 124 -11.94 -9.07 7.92
C GLN A 124 -11.83 -8.38 9.29
N LEU A 125 -10.77 -7.59 9.51
CA LEU A 125 -10.59 -6.76 10.69
C LEU A 125 -11.68 -5.68 10.79
N ALA A 126 -12.12 -5.11 9.66
CA ALA A 126 -13.22 -4.16 9.61
C ALA A 126 -14.52 -4.81 10.14
N ARG A 127 -14.87 -5.98 9.58
CA ARG A 127 -16.04 -6.76 10.01
C ARG A 127 -15.95 -7.17 11.48
N TYR A 128 -14.76 -7.55 11.96
CA TYR A 128 -14.54 -7.86 13.37
C TYR A 128 -14.87 -6.69 14.31
N ASN A 129 -14.74 -5.46 13.80
CA ASN A 129 -15.00 -4.22 14.54
C ASN A 129 -16.35 -3.57 14.19
N GLY A 130 -17.20 -4.23 13.40
CA GLY A 130 -18.48 -3.67 12.96
C GLY A 130 -18.33 -2.46 12.03
N ILE A 131 -17.24 -2.41 11.24
CA ILE A 131 -16.96 -1.33 10.29
C ILE A 131 -17.30 -1.83 8.87
N ASP A 132 -18.29 -1.21 8.24
CA ASP A 132 -18.75 -1.59 6.90
C ASP A 132 -17.77 -1.19 5.79
N VAL A 133 -17.19 0.01 5.94
CA VAL A 133 -16.25 0.59 4.96
C VAL A 133 -14.87 0.71 5.62
N PRO A 134 -13.90 -0.16 5.28
CA PRO A 134 -12.60 -0.23 5.95
C PRO A 134 -11.78 1.07 5.96
N THR A 135 -12.06 1.96 5.00
CA THR A 135 -11.40 3.28 4.88
C THR A 135 -11.98 4.32 5.85
N GLN A 136 -13.10 4.05 6.51
CA GLN A 136 -13.76 4.94 7.46
C GLN A 136 -13.31 4.65 8.89
N ILE A 137 -12.01 4.86 9.17
CA ILE A 137 -11.49 4.87 10.53
C ILE A 137 -10.89 6.21 10.90
N SER A 138 -10.98 6.58 12.17
CA SER A 138 -10.45 7.84 12.69
C SER A 138 -9.31 7.62 13.69
N ALA A 139 -8.36 8.56 13.72
CA ALA A 139 -7.36 8.57 14.78
C ALA A 139 -8.04 8.72 16.15
N GLY A 140 -7.56 7.98 17.15
CA GLY A 140 -8.16 7.92 18.48
C GLY A 140 -9.31 6.91 18.61
N GLN A 141 -9.81 6.34 17.50
CA GLN A 141 -10.78 5.26 17.54
C GLN A 141 -10.17 4.02 18.22
N ILE A 142 -10.95 3.35 19.06
CA ILE A 142 -10.54 2.11 19.71
C ILE A 142 -11.06 0.94 18.85
N LEU A 143 -10.13 0.09 18.41
CA LEU A 143 -10.41 -1.15 17.69
C LEU A 143 -10.11 -2.35 18.60
N ARG A 144 -10.86 -3.42 18.40
CA ARG A 144 -10.55 -4.76 18.88
C ARG A 144 -9.61 -5.41 17.87
N ILE A 145 -8.41 -5.74 18.32
CA ILE A 145 -7.41 -6.45 17.52
C ILE A 145 -7.38 -7.92 17.96
N PRO A 146 -7.65 -8.87 17.07
CA PRO A 146 -7.61 -10.29 17.40
C PRO A 146 -6.23 -10.77 17.86
N GLY A 147 -6.24 -11.76 18.74
CA GLY A 147 -5.05 -12.35 19.33
C GLY A 147 -4.65 -11.71 20.65
N SER A 148 -3.36 -11.84 20.97
CA SER A 148 -2.75 -11.30 22.19
C SER A 148 -1.99 -10.01 21.88
N PRO A 149 -1.94 -9.05 22.81
CA PRO A 149 -1.15 -7.85 22.61
C PRO A 149 0.33 -8.23 22.41
N PRO A 150 1.06 -7.53 21.52
CA PRO A 150 2.51 -7.71 21.43
C PRO A 150 3.11 -7.50 22.81
N GLN A 151 3.95 -8.43 23.25
CA GLN A 151 4.64 -8.31 24.52
C GLN A 151 5.45 -7.02 24.49
N ALA A 152 5.10 -6.06 25.34
CA ALA A 152 5.89 -4.86 25.49
C ALA A 152 7.29 -5.30 25.92
N ALA A 153 8.32 -4.86 25.20
CA ALA A 153 9.67 -4.83 25.78
C ALA A 153 9.57 -4.13 27.14
N PRO A 154 10.28 -4.59 28.18
CA PRO A 154 10.19 -4.00 29.50
C PRO A 154 10.53 -2.52 29.42
N THR A 155 9.51 -1.67 29.43
CA THR A 155 9.65 -0.26 29.77
C THR A 155 10.09 -0.18 31.23
N PRO A 156 11.08 0.67 31.60
CA PRO A 156 11.25 1.07 32.99
C PRO A 156 9.88 1.49 33.53
N ALA A 157 9.47 0.86 34.63
CA ALA A 157 8.15 1.05 35.21
C ALA A 157 7.88 2.56 35.38
N PRO A 158 6.73 3.07 34.89
CA PRO A 158 6.20 4.32 35.38
C PRO A 158 5.99 4.14 36.88
N LYS A 159 6.71 4.92 37.69
CA LYS A 159 6.50 4.99 39.14
C LYS A 159 5.01 5.23 39.36
N ALA A 160 4.35 4.27 39.99
CA ALA A 160 2.92 4.28 40.23
C ALA A 160 2.52 5.65 40.79
N ALA A 161 1.69 6.39 40.05
CA ALA A 161 0.87 7.42 40.66
C ALA A 161 -0.27 6.68 41.38
N PRO A 162 -0.39 6.76 42.71
CA PRO A 162 -1.49 6.17 43.43
C PRO A 162 -2.81 6.74 42.90
N GLN A 163 -3.75 5.85 42.58
CA GLN A 163 -5.15 6.20 42.47
C GLN A 163 -5.60 6.74 43.83
N ALA A 164 -5.92 8.03 43.90
CA ALA A 164 -6.70 8.60 44.98
C ALA A 164 -8.08 8.98 44.42
N SER A 165 -9.11 8.39 45.02
CA SER A 165 -10.53 8.70 44.82
C SER A 165 -10.87 10.15 45.28
N PRO A 166 -12.13 10.62 45.14
CA PRO A 166 -12.46 11.95 44.64
C PRO A 166 -12.17 13.13 45.58
N LYS A 167 -11.97 14.26 44.93
CA LYS A 167 -11.73 15.63 45.43
C LYS A 167 -12.78 16.13 46.45
N PRO A 168 -12.35 16.59 47.64
CA PRO A 168 -12.98 17.70 48.35
C PRO A 168 -12.32 19.02 47.93
N ALA A 169 -13.15 20.03 47.65
CA ALA A 169 -12.71 21.37 47.33
C ALA A 169 -12.20 22.12 48.58
N ARG A 170 -10.99 22.68 48.52
CA ARG A 170 -10.72 24.03 49.04
C ARG A 170 -9.43 24.64 48.47
N ALA A 171 -9.62 25.78 47.81
CA ALA A 171 -8.71 26.91 47.55
C ALA A 171 -7.80 27.24 48.77
N LEU A 172 -6.59 27.83 48.73
CA LEU A 172 -5.68 28.62 47.85
C LEU A 172 -4.30 28.66 48.62
N PRO A 173 -3.21 29.42 48.31
CA PRO A 173 -2.87 30.31 47.19
C PRO A 173 -1.49 30.07 46.52
N VAL A 174 -1.27 30.83 45.44
CA VAL A 174 -0.12 30.96 44.54
C VAL A 174 1.26 31.24 45.16
N ARG A 175 2.31 30.76 44.48
CA ARG A 175 3.62 31.44 44.39
C ARG A 175 4.05 31.51 42.91
N PRO A 176 4.53 32.67 42.40
CA PRO A 176 4.96 32.80 41.01
C PRO A 176 6.35 32.18 40.82
N SER A 177 6.48 31.35 39.79
CA SER A 177 7.79 30.95 39.25
C SER A 177 7.93 31.56 37.86
N ALA A 178 9.03 32.30 37.71
CA ALA A 178 9.46 33.04 36.53
C ALA A 178 9.75 32.09 35.33
N PRO A 179 10.06 32.63 34.13
CA PRO A 179 9.73 32.05 32.83
C PRO A 179 10.53 30.79 32.51
N ALA A 180 9.83 29.68 32.30
CA ALA A 180 10.45 28.45 31.80
C ALA A 180 10.72 28.58 30.29
N ALA A 181 12.01 28.47 29.98
CA ALA A 181 12.63 28.44 28.67
C ALA A 181 11.94 27.50 27.66
N ALA A 182 11.91 27.96 26.41
CA ALA A 182 11.86 27.22 25.15
C ALA A 182 11.16 25.85 25.18
N ALA A 183 9.87 25.85 24.84
CA ALA A 183 9.13 24.64 24.52
C ALA A 183 9.89 23.80 23.46
N PRO A 184 10.11 22.49 23.68
CA PRO A 184 10.67 21.63 22.65
C PRO A 184 9.71 21.59 21.45
N ALA A 185 10.27 21.67 20.25
CA ALA A 185 9.57 21.71 18.97
C ALA A 185 8.35 20.76 18.96
N ASN A 186 7.18 21.32 18.63
CA ASN A 186 5.91 20.59 18.70
C ASN A 186 5.99 19.30 17.87
N PRO A 187 5.96 18.10 18.49
CA PRO A 187 6.20 16.83 17.79
C PRO A 187 5.14 16.55 16.72
N ALA A 188 3.98 17.23 16.78
CA ALA A 188 2.99 17.20 15.72
C ALA A 188 3.48 17.85 14.41
N VAL A 189 4.22 18.96 14.50
CA VAL A 189 4.75 19.69 13.34
C VAL A 189 5.82 18.87 12.62
N VAL A 190 6.70 18.21 13.38
CA VAL A 190 7.73 17.30 12.85
C VAL A 190 7.09 16.15 12.06
N ARG A 191 6.07 15.50 12.64
CA ARG A 191 5.32 14.43 11.96
C ARG A 191 4.63 14.93 10.68
N GLN A 192 3.97 16.09 10.75
CA GLN A 192 3.29 16.67 9.60
C GLN A 192 4.24 17.01 8.45
N LEU A 193 5.40 17.61 8.75
CA LEU A 193 6.42 17.92 7.74
C LEU A 193 6.97 16.66 7.09
N ARG A 194 7.23 15.62 7.89
CA ARG A 194 7.66 14.32 7.38
C ARG A 194 6.62 13.68 6.45
N THR A 195 5.36 13.61 6.87
CA THR A 195 4.27 13.04 6.05
C THR A 195 4.09 13.79 4.74
N ARG A 196 4.12 15.13 4.78
CA ARG A 196 4.05 15.95 3.57
C ARG A 196 5.25 15.70 2.66
N GLY A 197 6.46 15.63 3.21
CA GLY A 197 7.67 15.34 2.45
C GLY A 197 7.62 13.99 1.72
N LEU A 198 7.15 12.94 2.39
CA LEU A 198 6.96 11.61 1.77
C LEU A 198 5.87 11.62 0.69
N ALA A 199 4.77 12.36 0.89
CA ALA A 199 3.74 12.51 -0.13
C ALA A 199 4.27 13.21 -1.39
N GLU A 200 5.13 14.22 -1.24
CA GLU A 200 5.77 14.90 -2.37
C GLU A 200 6.73 13.97 -3.14
N LEU A 201 7.44 13.05 -2.47
CA LEU A 201 8.24 12.03 -3.16
C LEU A 201 7.38 11.13 -4.05
N ASN A 202 6.24 10.66 -3.54
CA ASN A 202 5.33 9.81 -4.30
C ASN A 202 4.74 10.53 -5.52
N ARG A 203 4.64 11.86 -5.47
CA ARG A 203 4.21 12.71 -6.59
C ARG A 203 5.33 13.08 -7.56
N GLY A 204 6.55 12.58 -7.34
CA GLY A 204 7.73 12.94 -8.14
C GLY A 204 8.29 14.33 -7.85
N GLN A 205 7.76 15.06 -6.86
CA GLN A 205 8.22 16.39 -6.46
C GLN A 205 9.43 16.31 -5.52
N ALA A 206 10.52 15.71 -5.98
CA ALA A 206 11.69 15.40 -5.16
C ALA A 206 12.33 16.64 -4.50
N ALA A 207 12.38 17.79 -5.20
CA ALA A 207 12.91 19.02 -4.63
C ALA A 207 12.08 19.54 -3.44
N ARG A 208 10.75 19.48 -3.55
CA ARG A 208 9.82 19.93 -2.50
C ARG A 208 9.86 18.99 -1.30
N ALA A 209 9.99 17.69 -1.55
CA ALA A 209 10.18 16.68 -0.52
C ALA A 209 11.44 16.90 0.32
N VAL A 210 12.60 17.15 -0.33
CA VAL A 210 13.86 17.45 0.37
C VAL A 210 13.70 18.64 1.30
N GLN A 211 13.02 19.69 0.84
CA GLN A 211 12.82 20.91 1.62
C GLN A 211 11.99 20.67 2.89
N LEU A 212 10.89 19.91 2.77
CA LEU A 212 10.02 19.53 3.89
C LEU A 212 10.73 18.61 4.89
N LEU A 213 11.49 17.62 4.40
CA LEU A 213 12.22 16.68 5.25
C LEU A 213 13.41 17.33 5.95
N ARG A 214 14.04 18.33 5.34
CA ARG A 214 15.10 19.12 5.99
C ARG A 214 14.55 19.98 7.13
N GLN A 215 13.38 20.59 6.93
CA GLN A 215 12.66 21.29 8.02
C GLN A 215 12.27 20.34 9.16
N ALA A 216 11.81 19.14 8.84
CA ALA A 216 11.53 18.12 9.86
C ALA A 216 12.81 17.71 10.61
N SER A 217 13.93 17.54 9.88
CA SER A 217 15.22 17.16 10.47
C SER A 217 15.86 18.25 11.31
N SER A 218 15.61 19.53 11.03
CA SER A 218 16.10 20.63 11.88
C SER A 218 15.33 20.73 13.20
N LEU A 219 14.05 20.33 13.19
CA LEU A 219 13.20 20.34 14.37
C LEU A 219 13.41 19.10 15.27
N ASP A 220 13.82 17.97 14.68
CA ASP A 220 14.17 16.75 15.40
C ASP A 220 15.41 16.07 14.79
N PRO A 221 16.63 16.57 15.10
CA PRO A 221 17.89 16.00 14.61
C PRO A 221 18.20 14.62 15.16
N GLY A 222 17.50 14.16 16.22
CA GLY A 222 17.66 12.83 16.80
C GLY A 222 16.93 11.74 16.02
N ASN A 223 16.01 12.11 15.13
CA ASN A 223 15.15 11.17 14.43
C ASN A 223 15.86 10.44 13.29
N GLY A 224 16.35 9.22 13.55
CA GLY A 224 17.01 8.40 12.53
C GLY A 224 16.14 8.14 11.29
N ALA A 225 14.83 8.10 11.47
CA ALA A 225 13.90 7.82 10.39
C ALA A 225 13.65 9.05 9.49
N ILE A 226 13.69 10.29 10.02
CA ILE A 226 13.68 11.51 9.19
C ILE A 226 14.99 11.63 8.40
N LYS A 227 16.13 11.28 9.02
CA LYS A 227 17.43 11.27 8.34
C LYS A 227 17.46 10.30 7.16
N ALA A 228 16.93 9.09 7.33
CA ALA A 228 16.84 8.10 6.27
C ALA A 228 15.96 8.57 5.11
N ASP A 229 14.81 9.19 5.42
CA ASP A 229 13.89 9.74 4.42
C ASP A 229 14.52 10.91 3.66
N LEU A 230 15.19 11.83 4.36
CA LEU A 230 15.91 12.96 3.76
C LEU A 230 17.02 12.46 2.82
N ALA A 231 17.86 11.51 3.27
CA ALA A 231 18.93 10.96 2.44
C ALA A 231 18.41 10.25 1.19
N ARG A 232 17.24 9.59 1.28
CA ARG A 232 16.56 9.00 0.11
C ARG A 232 16.05 10.09 -0.83
N ALA A 233 15.39 11.11 -0.29
CA ALA A 233 14.86 12.23 -1.07
C ALA A 233 15.97 12.98 -1.83
N GLU A 234 17.13 13.19 -1.19
CA GLU A 234 18.27 13.87 -1.79
C GLU A 234 18.87 13.07 -2.96
N ARG A 235 18.96 11.74 -2.83
CA ARG A 235 19.37 10.87 -3.94
C ARG A 235 18.42 10.95 -5.14
N ILE A 236 17.10 10.94 -4.89
CA ILE A 236 16.09 11.06 -5.95
C ILE A 236 16.14 12.46 -6.59
N ALA A 237 16.30 13.51 -5.79
CA ALA A 237 16.41 14.87 -6.32
C ALA A 237 17.67 15.06 -7.17
N ALA A 238 18.80 14.43 -6.80
CA ALA A 238 20.03 14.45 -7.58
C ALA A 238 19.86 13.75 -8.94
N THR A 239 19.23 12.58 -8.97
CA THR A 239 18.98 11.86 -10.24
C THR A 239 18.00 12.59 -11.14
N VAL A 240 16.97 13.23 -10.59
CA VAL A 240 16.01 14.04 -11.35
C VAL A 240 16.68 15.30 -11.91
N ARG A 241 17.57 15.95 -11.15
CA ARG A 241 18.33 17.12 -11.65
C ARG A 241 19.30 16.76 -12.76
N ALA A 242 19.97 15.60 -12.68
CA ALA A 242 20.92 15.15 -13.70
C ALA A 242 20.27 14.76 -15.03
N ARG A 243 18.95 14.51 -15.04
CA ARG A 243 18.17 14.16 -16.24
C ARG A 243 17.53 15.36 -16.94
N LYS A 244 17.69 16.56 -16.38
CA LYS A 244 17.05 17.80 -16.82
C LYS A 244 18.08 18.71 -17.45
#